data_AF-A0A3D5ULT9-F1
#
_entry.id   AF-A0A3D5ULT9-F1
#
_cell.length_a   1.000
_cell.length_b   1.000
_cell.length_c   1.000
_cell.angle_alpha   90.00
_cell.angle_beta   90.00
_cell.angle_gamma   90.00
#
_symmetry.space_group_name_H-M   'P 1'
#
loop_
_entity.id
_entity.type
_entity.pdbx_description
1 polymer ?
#
loop_
_entity_poly.entity_id
_entity_poly.type
_entity_poly.pdbx_seq_one_letter_code
_entity_poly.pdbx_strand_id
1 'polypeptide(L)'
;MNARKCRKGREKRMKSYLGIDAAWSENQPSALAVIDENEHLQGLYRSYEEVVGSIKKEGVKPKGSYPDFDKIFSYFKNQKMDIENIAVDMPVHPTNTGRRRGCDNQIASVFGKYGAATHSPNGKYPGDLGVKIHNQWKDLGYVWETLRQPKRKRVFFETYPHAAIIRYLKLDYRLAYKVSKMHAYWKTEIKEERKKRLIRNLNKLYDYCAGRI
;
A
#
# COMPACT_ATOMS: atom_id res chain seq x y z
N MET A 1 38.73 18.97 -35.41
CA MET A 1 37.38 19.22 -34.82
C MET A 1 36.95 17.97 -34.06
N ASN A 2 36.98 17.99 -32.73
CA ASN A 2 36.58 16.85 -31.90
C ASN A 2 35.37 17.24 -31.04
N ALA A 3 34.18 16.85 -31.49
CA ALA A 3 32.94 17.06 -30.74
C ALA A 3 32.87 16.04 -29.59
N ARG A 4 33.38 16.43 -28.41
CA ARG A 4 33.12 15.69 -27.16
C ARG A 4 31.63 15.78 -26.86
N LYS A 5 30.90 14.69 -27.11
CA LYS A 5 29.52 14.49 -26.65
C LYS A 5 29.48 14.66 -25.13
N CYS A 6 28.91 15.77 -24.69
CA CYS A 6 28.57 16.05 -23.31
C CYS A 6 27.50 15.05 -22.87
N ARG A 7 27.91 13.91 -22.30
CA ARG A 7 27.01 13.05 -21.53
C ARG A 7 26.64 13.83 -20.27
N LYS A 8 25.53 14.58 -20.30
CA LYS A 8 24.88 15.12 -19.10
C LYS A 8 24.76 13.95 -18.11
N GLY A 9 25.48 14.03 -16.99
CA GLY A 9 25.37 13.06 -15.92
C GLY A 9 23.90 12.96 -15.51
N ARG A 10 23.29 11.79 -15.70
CA ARG A 10 21.98 11.52 -15.11
C ARG A 10 22.21 11.59 -13.60
N GLU A 11 21.67 12.61 -12.97
CA GLU A 11 21.65 12.71 -11.52
C GLU A 11 21.09 11.39 -10.96
N LYS A 12 21.87 10.72 -10.11
CA LYS A 12 21.52 9.39 -9.59
C LYS A 12 20.27 9.56 -8.74
N ARG A 13 19.13 9.07 -9.25
CA ARG A 13 17.90 8.99 -8.47
C ARG A 13 17.98 7.79 -7.54
N MET A 14 17.45 7.96 -6.34
CA MET A 14 17.29 6.89 -5.38
C MET A 14 16.19 5.96 -5.90
N LYS A 15 16.49 4.68 -6.00
CA LYS A 15 15.48 3.68 -6.29
C LYS A 15 14.57 3.54 -5.07
N SER A 16 13.27 3.54 -5.31
CA SER A 16 12.28 3.54 -4.24
C SER A 16 11.09 2.63 -4.54
N TYR A 17 10.38 2.23 -3.50
CA TYR A 17 9.20 1.37 -3.58
C TYR A 17 8.03 2.02 -2.85
N LEU A 18 6.85 1.95 -3.46
CA LEU A 18 5.63 2.59 -2.96
C LEU A 18 4.67 1.54 -2.42
N GLY A 19 4.32 1.62 -1.14
CA GLY A 19 3.21 0.90 -0.54
C GLY A 19 1.97 1.79 -0.42
N ILE A 20 0.79 1.26 -0.75
CA ILE A 20 -0.49 1.99 -0.68
C ILE A 20 -1.50 1.14 0.10
N ASP A 21 -1.95 1.65 1.25
CA ASP A 21 -3.15 1.16 1.95
C ASP A 21 -4.35 1.92 1.37
N ALA A 22 -4.95 1.33 0.33
CA ALA A 22 -5.95 1.99 -0.48
C ALA A 22 -7.35 1.83 0.11
N ALA A 23 -8.03 2.95 0.32
CA ALA A 23 -9.44 2.92 0.57
C ALA A 23 -10.18 2.53 -0.71
N TRP A 24 -11.18 1.64 -0.61
CA TRP A 24 -11.96 1.18 -1.75
C TRP A 24 -12.94 2.25 -2.27
N SER A 25 -12.79 3.53 -1.89
CA SER A 25 -13.69 4.62 -2.23
C SER A 25 -12.95 5.94 -2.37
N GLU A 26 -13.43 6.81 -3.25
CA GLU A 26 -12.84 8.14 -3.52
C GLU A 26 -12.90 9.09 -2.31
N ASN A 27 -13.88 8.92 -1.42
CA ASN A 27 -14.12 9.84 -0.29
C ASN A 27 -13.34 9.48 0.98
N GLN A 28 -12.66 8.34 0.99
CA GLN A 28 -11.86 7.89 2.13
C GLN A 28 -10.37 8.03 1.78
N PRO A 29 -9.55 8.53 2.71
CA PRO A 29 -8.14 8.72 2.46
C PRO A 29 -7.42 7.37 2.31
N SER A 30 -6.50 7.30 1.34
CA SER A 30 -5.60 6.17 1.13
C SER A 30 -4.20 6.55 1.59
N ALA A 31 -3.59 5.74 2.47
CA ALA A 31 -2.26 6.04 2.99
C ALA A 31 -1.17 5.54 2.04
N LEU A 32 -0.03 6.24 1.99
CA LEU A 32 1.12 5.90 1.16
C LEU A 32 2.38 5.86 2.02
N ALA A 33 3.23 4.87 1.77
CA ALA A 33 4.56 4.76 2.35
C ALA A 33 5.59 4.57 1.24
N VAL A 34 6.70 5.31 1.30
CA VAL A 34 7.81 5.16 0.36
C VAL A 34 9.05 4.71 1.11
N ILE A 35 9.67 3.64 0.62
CA ILE A 35 10.94 3.13 1.13
C ILE A 35 12.00 3.17 0.02
N ASP A 36 13.28 3.20 0.37
CA ASP A 36 14.38 3.10 -0.59
C ASP A 36 14.81 1.65 -0.86
N GLU A 37 15.85 1.47 -1.66
CA GLU A 37 16.46 0.16 -1.97
C GLU A 37 17.11 -0.55 -0.79
N ASN A 38 17.38 0.18 0.31
CA ASN A 38 17.87 -0.34 1.59
C ASN A 38 16.73 -0.44 2.62
N GLU A 39 15.47 -0.37 2.16
CA GLU A 39 14.25 -0.49 2.97
C GLU A 39 14.07 0.61 4.03
N HIS A 40 14.80 1.72 3.92
CA HIS A 40 14.61 2.88 4.80
C HIS A 40 13.38 3.68 4.41
N LEU A 41 12.56 4.05 5.39
CA LEU A 41 11.38 4.89 5.20
C LEU A 41 11.77 6.31 4.76
N GLN A 42 11.37 6.69 3.56
CA GLN A 42 11.60 8.00 2.96
C GLN A 42 10.40 8.94 3.15
N GLY A 43 9.19 8.38 3.25
CA GLY A 43 7.99 9.17 3.42
C GLY A 43 6.78 8.35 3.86
N LEU A 44 5.93 8.97 4.66
CA LEU A 44 4.64 8.44 5.08
C LEU A 44 3.58 9.52 4.89
N TYR A 45 2.52 9.23 4.15
CA TYR A 45 1.47 10.17 3.77
C TYR A 45 0.11 9.57 4.14
N ARG A 46 -0.78 10.38 4.70
CA ARG A 46 -2.09 9.91 5.18
C ARG A 46 -3.17 9.98 4.10
N SER A 47 -2.91 10.66 2.97
CA SER A 47 -3.77 10.72 1.79
C SER A 47 -2.96 11.05 0.53
N TYR A 48 -3.57 10.94 -0.66
CA TYR A 48 -2.96 11.34 -1.93
C TYR A 48 -2.63 12.84 -1.97
N GLU A 49 -3.51 13.67 -1.42
CA GLU A 49 -3.37 15.12 -1.37
C GLU A 49 -2.25 15.56 -0.44
N GLU A 50 -1.91 14.78 0.60
CA GLU A 50 -0.74 15.08 1.43
C GLU A 50 0.58 14.93 0.66
N VAL A 51 0.61 14.07 -0.36
CA VAL A 51 1.78 13.94 -1.24
C VAL A 51 1.94 15.20 -2.07
N VAL A 52 0.88 15.61 -2.78
CA VAL A 52 0.93 16.74 -3.72
C VAL A 52 0.96 18.09 -3.00
N GLY A 53 0.22 18.23 -1.90
CA GLY A 53 0.09 19.46 -1.13
C GLY A 53 1.25 19.76 -0.19
N SER A 54 2.19 18.81 0.00
CA SER A 54 3.43 18.97 0.77
C SER A 54 3.27 19.43 2.23
N ILE A 55 2.08 19.35 2.84
CA ILE A 55 1.83 19.79 4.22
C ILE A 55 0.98 18.75 4.95
N LYS A 56 1.59 18.07 5.91
CA LYS A 56 0.85 17.33 6.94
C LYS A 56 0.22 18.33 7.90
N LYS A 57 -1.11 18.33 7.97
CA LYS A 57 -1.84 19.10 8.97
C LYS A 57 -2.06 18.22 10.21
N GLU A 58 -1.23 18.39 11.23
CA GLU A 58 -1.44 17.72 12.52
C GLU A 58 -2.80 18.10 13.10
N GLY A 59 -3.43 17.18 13.83
CA GLY A 59 -4.78 17.36 14.38
C GLY A 59 -5.92 17.37 13.36
N VAL A 60 -5.64 17.49 12.06
CA VAL A 60 -6.65 17.48 11.00
C VAL A 60 -6.78 16.08 10.40
N LYS A 61 -8.02 15.57 10.35
CA LYS A 61 -8.32 14.30 9.70
C LYS A 61 -8.09 14.43 8.18
N PRO A 62 -7.33 13.51 7.55
CA PRO A 62 -7.14 13.53 6.11
C PRO A 62 -8.49 13.36 5.39
N LYS A 63 -8.66 14.08 4.28
CA LYS A 63 -9.78 13.89 3.36
C LYS A 63 -9.38 12.86 2.29
N GLY A 64 -10.36 12.15 1.74
CA GLY A 64 -10.13 11.33 0.56
C GLY A 64 -10.30 12.15 -0.70
N SER A 65 -9.49 11.82 -1.71
CA SER A 65 -9.72 12.20 -3.09
C SER A 65 -9.46 11.02 -4.01
N TYR A 66 -9.91 11.20 -5.25
CA TYR A 66 -9.39 10.45 -6.37
C TYR A 66 -7.88 10.73 -6.56
N PRO A 67 -7.03 9.71 -6.81
CA PRO A 67 -5.60 9.90 -7.04
C PRO A 67 -5.30 10.46 -8.43
N ASP A 68 -4.37 11.42 -8.47
CA ASP A 68 -3.70 11.90 -9.68
C ASP A 68 -2.25 11.38 -9.66
N PHE A 69 -2.01 10.21 -10.26
CA PHE A 69 -0.70 9.55 -10.17
C PHE A 69 0.40 10.27 -10.96
N ASP A 70 0.05 11.05 -11.98
CA ASP A 70 1.00 11.93 -12.67
C ASP A 70 1.59 12.97 -11.70
N LYS A 71 0.74 13.65 -10.91
CA LYS A 71 1.20 14.61 -9.90
C LYS A 71 1.96 13.94 -8.76
N ILE A 72 1.47 12.80 -8.27
CA ILE A 72 2.11 12.04 -7.19
C ILE A 72 3.52 11.59 -7.60
N PHE A 73 3.68 11.02 -8.81
CA PHE A 73 4.99 10.58 -9.28
C PHE A 73 5.89 11.74 -9.69
N SER A 74 5.32 12.84 -10.19
CA SER A 74 6.08 14.08 -10.41
C SER A 74 6.65 14.62 -9.10
N TYR A 75 5.87 14.59 -8.01
CA TYR A 75 6.35 14.95 -6.69
C TYR A 75 7.52 14.06 -6.25
N PHE A 76 7.38 12.72 -6.30
CA PHE A 76 8.48 11.83 -5.90
C PHE A 76 9.73 12.00 -6.76
N LYS A 77 9.54 12.18 -8.07
CA LYS A 77 10.63 12.48 -9.01
C LYS A 77 11.37 13.77 -8.65
N ASN A 78 10.65 14.81 -8.22
CA ASN A 78 11.24 16.07 -7.75
C ASN A 78 12.02 15.89 -6.43
N GLN A 79 11.62 14.93 -5.61
CA GLN A 79 12.37 14.49 -4.42
C GLN A 79 13.51 13.50 -4.76
N LYS A 80 13.89 13.39 -6.04
CA LYS A 80 14.93 12.46 -6.54
C LYS A 80 14.65 10.97 -6.26
N MET A 81 13.40 10.60 -6.01
CA MET A 81 12.95 9.22 -5.87
C MET A 81 12.44 8.68 -7.21
N ASP A 82 12.94 7.52 -7.62
CA ASP A 82 12.43 6.76 -8.77
C ASP A 82 11.64 5.56 -8.24
N ILE A 83 10.31 5.70 -8.23
CA ILE A 83 9.42 4.61 -7.81
C ILE A 83 9.54 3.48 -8.83
N GLU A 84 10.10 2.35 -8.40
CA GLU A 84 10.30 1.19 -9.25
C GLU A 84 9.15 0.21 -9.12
N ASN A 85 8.62 -0.02 -7.91
CA ASN A 85 7.52 -0.96 -7.69
C ASN A 85 6.43 -0.36 -6.80
N ILE A 86 5.19 -0.80 -7.03
CA ILE A 86 4.01 -0.37 -6.29
C ILE A 86 3.31 -1.60 -5.70
N ALA A 87 3.10 -1.59 -4.39
CA ALA A 87 2.32 -2.59 -3.67
C ALA A 87 1.04 -1.94 -3.14
N VAL A 88 -0.14 -2.51 -3.42
CA VAL A 88 -1.44 -1.90 -3.05
C VAL A 88 -2.36 -2.88 -2.31
N ASP A 89 -2.98 -2.45 -1.21
CA ASP A 89 -4.03 -3.20 -0.47
C ASP A 89 -5.44 -2.92 -1.05
N MET A 90 -5.62 -3.22 -2.34
CA MET A 90 -6.91 -3.15 -3.02
C MET A 90 -6.84 -3.89 -4.36
N PRO A 91 -7.94 -4.50 -4.82
CA PRO A 91 -8.01 -5.03 -6.17
C PRO A 91 -7.83 -3.93 -7.23
N VAL A 92 -6.89 -4.13 -8.16
CA VAL A 92 -6.57 -3.22 -9.29
C VAL A 92 -6.58 -3.99 -10.60
N HIS A 93 -7.58 -4.85 -10.76
CA HIS A 93 -7.80 -5.64 -11.97
C HIS A 93 -8.15 -4.71 -13.16
N PRO A 94 -7.71 -5.01 -14.40
CA PRO A 94 -8.01 -4.19 -15.58
C PRO A 94 -9.49 -4.10 -15.92
N THR A 95 -10.32 -4.96 -15.34
CA THR A 95 -11.77 -4.96 -15.51
C THR A 95 -12.47 -5.08 -14.16
N ASN A 96 -13.60 -4.40 -14.03
CA ASN A 96 -14.47 -4.54 -12.87
C ASN A 96 -15.18 -5.89 -12.97
N THR A 97 -14.80 -6.82 -12.10
CA THR A 97 -15.34 -8.19 -12.13
C THR A 97 -16.65 -8.33 -11.36
N GLY A 98 -16.99 -7.37 -10.49
CA GLY A 98 -18.18 -7.39 -9.62
C GLY A 98 -18.28 -8.60 -8.67
N ARG A 99 -17.27 -9.48 -8.62
CA ARG A 99 -17.28 -10.76 -7.90
C ARG A 99 -15.89 -11.10 -7.36
N ARG A 100 -15.81 -12.06 -6.43
CA ARG A 100 -14.52 -12.59 -5.96
C ARG A 100 -13.75 -13.24 -7.11
N ARG A 101 -12.46 -12.97 -7.19
CA ARG A 101 -11.56 -13.56 -8.18
C ARG A 101 -10.96 -14.86 -7.65
N GLY A 102 -10.32 -15.62 -8.53
CA GLY A 102 -9.66 -16.88 -8.15
C GLY A 102 -8.61 -16.70 -7.05
N CYS A 103 -7.80 -15.65 -7.12
CA CYS A 103 -6.84 -15.31 -6.07
C CYS A 103 -7.52 -15.00 -4.74
N ASP A 104 -8.62 -14.23 -4.75
CA ASP A 104 -9.35 -13.88 -3.54
C ASP A 104 -9.94 -15.12 -2.86
N ASN A 105 -10.46 -16.08 -3.65
CA ASN A 105 -10.96 -17.35 -3.16
C ASN A 105 -9.86 -18.23 -2.56
N GLN A 106 -8.67 -18.27 -3.18
CA GLN A 106 -7.53 -19.02 -2.64
C GLN A 106 -7.07 -18.43 -1.30
N ILE A 107 -6.94 -17.10 -1.21
CA ILE A 107 -6.60 -16.44 0.05
C ILE A 107 -7.67 -16.71 1.11
N ALA A 108 -8.96 -16.58 0.76
CA ALA A 108 -10.05 -16.86 1.69
C ALA A 108 -10.06 -18.33 2.18
N SER A 109 -9.78 -19.29 1.30
CA SER A 109 -9.70 -20.70 1.65
C SER A 109 -8.57 -21.01 2.63
N VAL A 110 -7.37 -20.47 2.37
CA VAL A 110 -6.19 -20.73 3.21
C VAL A 110 -6.25 -19.93 4.53
N PHE A 111 -6.64 -18.65 4.45
CA PHE A 111 -6.52 -17.71 5.57
C PHE A 111 -7.83 -17.40 6.30
N GLY A 112 -8.96 -17.91 5.81
CA GLY A 112 -10.27 -17.69 6.45
C GLY A 112 -10.33 -18.22 7.87
N LYS A 113 -9.75 -19.40 8.13
CA LYS A 113 -9.66 -19.98 9.48
C LYS A 113 -8.85 -19.15 10.49
N TYR A 114 -7.98 -18.26 10.00
CA TYR A 114 -7.19 -17.33 10.82
C TYR A 114 -7.86 -15.95 10.94
N GLY A 115 -9.12 -15.80 10.52
CA GLY A 115 -9.83 -14.53 10.53
C GLY A 115 -9.37 -13.54 9.47
N ALA A 116 -8.66 -14.00 8.43
CA ALA A 116 -8.10 -13.16 7.36
C ALA A 116 -8.65 -13.54 5.97
N ALA A 117 -9.92 -13.93 5.90
CA ALA A 117 -10.61 -14.07 4.62
C ALA A 117 -10.67 -12.73 3.88
N THR A 118 -10.55 -12.78 2.56
CA THR A 118 -10.74 -11.60 1.71
C THR A 118 -12.17 -11.09 1.81
N HIS A 119 -12.32 -9.77 1.72
CA HIS A 119 -13.64 -9.18 1.58
C HIS A 119 -14.24 -9.58 0.23
N SER A 120 -15.54 -9.91 0.21
CA SER A 120 -16.25 -10.06 -1.07
C SER A 120 -16.31 -8.69 -1.75
N PRO A 121 -15.77 -8.55 -2.98
CA PRO A 121 -16.13 -7.42 -3.81
C PRO A 121 -17.65 -7.42 -3.98
N ASN A 122 -18.24 -6.24 -3.94
CA ASN A 122 -19.57 -6.03 -4.47
C ASN A 122 -19.43 -5.13 -5.70
N GLY A 123 -20.47 -4.98 -6.53
CA GLY A 123 -20.39 -4.15 -7.73
C GLY A 123 -19.93 -2.70 -7.49
N LYS A 124 -20.02 -2.23 -6.24
CA LYS A 124 -19.62 -0.88 -5.80
C LYS A 124 -18.16 -0.79 -5.36
N TYR A 125 -17.54 -1.88 -4.88
CA TYR A 125 -16.22 -1.84 -4.25
C TYR A 125 -15.33 -3.03 -4.61
N PRO A 126 -14.11 -2.79 -5.12
CA PRO A 126 -13.51 -1.48 -5.43
C PRO A 126 -14.10 -0.81 -6.69
N GLY A 127 -15.06 -1.45 -7.36
CA GLY A 127 -15.76 -0.89 -8.51
C GLY A 127 -14.81 -0.43 -9.62
N ASP A 128 -15.11 0.72 -10.21
CA ASP A 128 -14.30 1.28 -11.29
C ASP A 128 -13.04 1.98 -10.80
N LEU A 129 -12.92 2.27 -9.49
CA LEU A 129 -11.72 2.92 -8.94
C LEU A 129 -10.47 2.07 -9.19
N GLY A 130 -10.56 0.76 -8.94
CA GLY A 130 -9.44 -0.17 -9.20
C GLY A 130 -9.03 -0.20 -10.68
N VAL A 131 -10.01 -0.17 -11.60
CA VAL A 131 -9.78 -0.12 -13.05
C VAL A 131 -9.10 1.18 -13.46
N LYS A 132 -9.59 2.32 -12.95
CA LYS A 132 -9.02 3.62 -13.27
C LYS A 132 -7.58 3.75 -12.76
N ILE A 133 -7.30 3.27 -11.55
CA ILE A 133 -5.94 3.25 -10.99
C ILE A 133 -5.03 2.33 -11.83
N HIS A 134 -5.52 1.15 -12.22
CA HIS A 134 -4.79 0.25 -13.13
C HIS A 134 -4.37 0.98 -14.40
N ASN A 135 -5.30 1.67 -15.06
CA ASN A 135 -5.04 2.38 -16.30
C ASN A 135 -4.04 3.52 -16.11
N GLN A 136 -4.18 4.34 -15.06
CA GLN A 136 -3.19 5.39 -14.75
C GLN A 136 -1.77 4.83 -14.61
N TRP A 137 -1.59 3.71 -13.89
CA TRP A 137 -0.26 3.11 -13.74
C TRP A 137 0.27 2.51 -15.05
N LYS A 138 -0.60 1.93 -15.88
CA LYS A 138 -0.23 1.43 -17.21
C LYS A 138 0.23 2.57 -18.13
N ASP A 139 -0.48 3.70 -18.12
CA ASP A 139 -0.13 4.90 -18.89
C ASP A 139 1.20 5.50 -18.44
N LEU A 140 1.52 5.37 -17.14
CA LEU A 140 2.82 5.72 -16.54
C LEU A 140 3.94 4.69 -16.81
N GLY A 141 3.66 3.66 -17.61
CA GLY A 141 4.62 2.65 -18.04
C GLY A 141 4.86 1.52 -17.03
N TYR A 142 3.97 1.33 -16.06
CA TYR A 142 4.05 0.19 -15.15
C TYR A 142 3.34 -1.05 -15.71
N VAL A 143 3.86 -2.21 -15.36
CA VAL A 143 3.32 -3.51 -15.73
C VAL A 143 2.61 -4.12 -14.53
N TRP A 144 1.38 -4.57 -14.75
CA TRP A 144 0.66 -5.35 -13.75
C TRP A 144 1.34 -6.72 -13.58
N GLU A 145 1.90 -6.98 -12.40
CA GLU A 145 2.57 -8.24 -12.09
C GLU A 145 1.62 -9.19 -11.37
N THR A 146 1.34 -10.31 -12.02
CA THR A 146 0.45 -11.38 -11.51
C THR A 146 1.19 -12.69 -11.29
N LEU A 147 2.46 -12.77 -11.70
CA LEU A 147 3.32 -13.93 -11.59
C LEU A 147 4.40 -13.70 -10.53
N ARG A 148 4.94 -14.78 -9.98
CA ARG A 148 6.06 -14.79 -9.02
C ARG A 148 7.42 -14.42 -9.66
N GLN A 149 7.47 -13.53 -10.64
CA GLN A 149 8.72 -13.15 -11.32
C GLN A 149 9.00 -11.64 -11.22
N PRO A 150 9.43 -11.14 -10.05
CA PRO A 150 9.68 -9.71 -9.81
C PRO A 150 10.95 -9.16 -10.49
N LYS A 151 11.49 -9.84 -11.52
CA LYS A 151 12.66 -9.34 -12.26
C LYS A 151 12.34 -8.13 -13.15
N ARG A 152 11.05 -7.77 -13.27
CA ARG A 152 10.60 -6.61 -14.03
C ARG A 152 10.68 -5.36 -13.15
N LYS A 153 11.28 -4.31 -13.70
CA LYS A 153 11.20 -2.95 -13.14
C LYS A 153 9.87 -2.31 -13.54
N ARG A 154 9.40 -1.33 -12.77
CA ARG A 154 8.12 -0.64 -13.03
C ARG A 154 6.97 -1.62 -13.01
N VAL A 155 6.78 -2.31 -11.88
CA VAL A 155 5.62 -3.19 -11.69
C VAL A 155 4.70 -2.72 -10.58
N PHE A 156 3.43 -3.10 -10.69
CA PHE A 156 2.48 -3.00 -9.58
C PHE A 156 1.82 -4.34 -9.30
N PHE A 157 1.54 -4.60 -8.03
CA PHE A 157 0.90 -5.83 -7.58
C PHE A 157 0.02 -5.60 -6.35
N GLU A 158 -0.96 -6.47 -6.21
CA GLU A 158 -1.91 -6.47 -5.10
C GLU A 158 -1.31 -7.18 -3.88
N THR A 159 -1.64 -6.69 -2.69
CA THR A 159 -1.22 -7.27 -1.42
C THR A 159 -2.41 -7.76 -0.61
N TYR A 160 -2.15 -8.69 0.31
CA TYR A 160 -3.11 -9.18 1.29
C TYR A 160 -2.51 -9.03 2.68
N PRO A 161 -2.50 -7.81 3.28
CA PRO A 161 -1.68 -7.52 4.46
C PRO A 161 -1.99 -8.43 5.65
N HIS A 162 -3.26 -8.75 5.92
CA HIS A 162 -3.61 -9.68 6.99
C HIS A 162 -3.00 -11.07 6.79
N ALA A 163 -3.07 -11.63 5.58
CA ALA A 163 -2.49 -12.93 5.25
C ALA A 163 -0.96 -12.90 5.33
N ALA A 164 -0.34 -11.82 4.84
CA ALA A 164 1.11 -11.62 4.91
C ALA A 164 1.60 -11.55 6.37
N ILE A 165 0.94 -10.75 7.22
CA ILE A 165 1.28 -10.62 8.64
C ILE A 165 1.17 -11.96 9.36
N ILE A 166 0.09 -12.72 9.14
CA ILE A 166 -0.06 -14.07 9.71
C ILE A 166 1.11 -14.97 9.33
N ARG A 167 1.47 -15.00 8.04
CA ARG A 167 2.54 -15.87 7.54
C ARG A 167 3.91 -15.48 8.07
N TYR A 168 4.18 -14.19 8.14
CA TYR A 168 5.44 -13.63 8.60
C TYR A 168 5.65 -13.84 10.10
N LEU A 169 4.68 -13.41 10.91
CA LEU A 169 4.75 -13.53 12.36
C LEU A 169 4.39 -14.93 12.88
N LYS A 170 4.07 -15.89 11.99
CA LYS A 170 3.61 -17.25 12.33
C LYS A 170 2.47 -17.23 13.35
N LEU A 171 1.46 -16.40 13.11
CA LEU A 171 0.34 -16.21 14.04
C LEU A 171 -0.75 -17.28 13.82
N ASP A 172 -1.37 -17.71 14.92
CA ASP A 172 -2.52 -18.60 14.88
C ASP A 172 -3.84 -17.88 14.58
N TYR A 173 -3.83 -16.55 14.52
CA TYR A 173 -4.98 -15.72 14.15
C TYR A 173 -4.53 -14.34 13.67
N ARG A 174 -5.39 -13.61 12.94
CA ARG A 174 -5.08 -12.25 12.47
C ARG A 174 -4.67 -11.32 13.61
N LEU A 175 -3.60 -10.56 13.41
CA LEU A 175 -3.12 -9.58 14.37
C LEU A 175 -4.16 -8.46 14.57
N ALA A 176 -4.51 -8.20 15.82
CA ALA A 176 -5.40 -7.10 16.20
C ALA A 176 -4.63 -5.77 16.22
N TYR A 177 -4.61 -5.05 15.09
CA TYR A 177 -3.87 -3.78 14.96
C TYR A 177 -4.72 -2.58 14.47
N LYS A 178 -5.92 -2.81 13.92
CA LYS A 178 -6.78 -1.70 13.44
C LYS A 178 -7.38 -0.91 14.60
N VAL A 179 -6.95 0.35 14.78
CA VAL A 179 -7.41 1.28 15.83
C VAL A 179 -8.95 1.38 15.86
N SER A 180 -9.59 1.49 14.70
CA SER A 180 -11.05 1.60 14.58
C SER A 180 -11.83 0.38 15.09
N LYS A 181 -11.16 -0.78 15.23
CA LYS A 181 -11.74 -2.04 15.71
C LYS A 181 -11.31 -2.39 17.14
N MET A 182 -10.58 -1.49 17.81
CA MET A 182 -10.06 -1.71 19.17
C MET A 182 -11.13 -2.17 20.17
N HIS A 183 -12.35 -1.59 20.11
CA HIS A 183 -13.47 -1.99 20.97
C HIS A 183 -13.98 -3.42 20.69
N ALA A 184 -13.86 -3.89 19.45
CA ALA A 184 -14.32 -5.20 19.03
C ALA A 184 -13.33 -6.31 19.37
N TYR A 185 -12.02 -5.99 19.43
CA TYR A 185 -10.98 -6.95 19.78
C TYR A 185 -10.99 -7.35 21.26
N TRP A 186 -11.23 -6.38 22.15
CA TRP A 186 -11.11 -6.57 23.59
C TRP A 186 -12.33 -5.98 24.33
N LYS A 187 -13.50 -6.58 24.10
CA LYS A 187 -14.81 -6.06 24.54
C LYS A 187 -14.92 -5.81 26.05
N THR A 188 -14.26 -6.64 26.85
CA THR A 188 -14.32 -6.58 28.32
C THR A 188 -13.31 -5.63 28.95
N GLU A 189 -12.33 -5.14 28.17
CA GLU A 189 -11.26 -4.29 28.71
C GLU A 189 -11.61 -2.81 28.69
N ILE A 190 -11.02 -2.05 29.62
CA ILE A 190 -11.12 -0.59 29.63
C ILE A 190 -10.27 0.04 28.51
N LYS A 191 -10.62 1.27 28.11
CA LYS A 191 -10.01 1.97 26.96
C LYS A 191 -8.48 2.02 27.00
N GLU A 192 -7.89 2.30 28.16
CA GLU A 192 -6.43 2.42 28.29
C GLU A 192 -5.71 1.07 28.12
N GLU A 193 -6.28 -0.03 28.63
CA GLU A 193 -5.70 -1.36 28.43
C GLU A 193 -5.79 -1.78 26.95
N ARG A 194 -6.92 -1.49 26.30
CA ARG A 194 -7.06 -1.71 24.86
C ARG A 194 -6.00 -0.98 24.05
N LYS A 195 -5.69 0.28 24.39
CA LYS A 195 -4.63 1.06 23.73
C LYS A 195 -3.25 0.43 23.95
N LYS A 196 -2.93 0.03 25.19
CA LYS A 196 -1.66 -0.64 25.51
C LYS A 196 -1.47 -1.91 24.69
N ARG A 197 -2.51 -2.74 24.57
CA ARG A 197 -2.48 -3.94 23.72
C ARG A 197 -2.32 -3.62 22.24
N LEU A 198 -3.01 -2.60 21.76
CA LEU A 198 -2.90 -2.15 20.38
C LEU A 198 -1.47 -1.73 20.05
N ILE A 199 -0.87 -0.89 20.90
CA ILE A 199 0.52 -0.44 20.78
C ILE A 199 1.46 -1.65 20.82
N ARG A 200 1.26 -2.58 21.76
CA ARG A 200 2.06 -3.81 21.83
C ARG A 200 2.00 -4.63 20.54
N ASN A 201 0.81 -4.78 19.95
CA ASN A 201 0.66 -5.50 18.68
C ASN A 201 1.33 -4.76 17.51
N LEU A 202 1.22 -3.43 17.46
CA LEU A 202 1.89 -2.61 16.44
C LEU A 202 3.42 -2.69 16.59
N ASN A 203 3.95 -2.63 17.82
CA ASN A 203 5.38 -2.77 18.08
C ASN A 203 5.88 -4.15 17.66
N LYS A 204 5.16 -5.23 17.95
CA LYS A 204 5.52 -6.58 17.46
C LYS A 204 5.67 -6.64 15.94
N LEU A 205 4.76 -5.97 15.21
CA LEU A 205 4.84 -5.91 13.75
C LEU A 205 6.03 -5.03 13.30
N TYR A 206 6.20 -3.87 13.94
CA TYR A 206 7.31 -2.96 13.67
C TYR A 206 8.66 -3.63 13.90
N ASP A 207 8.88 -4.22 15.08
CA ASP A 207 10.14 -4.87 15.48
C ASP A 207 10.49 -6.01 14.51
N TYR A 208 9.47 -6.78 14.08
CA TYR A 208 9.68 -7.83 13.10
C TYR A 208 10.09 -7.31 11.72
N CYS A 209 9.46 -6.24 11.25
CA CYS A 209 9.82 -5.61 9.98
C CYS A 209 11.21 -4.97 10.09
N ALA A 210 11.50 -4.27 11.18
CA ALA A 210 12.78 -3.62 11.43
C ALA A 210 13.92 -4.62 11.56
N GLY A 211 13.70 -5.79 12.18
CA GLY A 211 14.71 -6.86 12.28
C GLY A 211 14.94 -7.65 10.99
N ARG A 212 14.30 -7.27 9.88
CA ARG A 212 14.50 -7.88 8.54
C ARG A 212 15.21 -6.97 7.55
N ILE A 213 15.25 -5.67 7.86
CA ILE A 213 16.00 -4.63 7.17
C ILE A 213 17.44 -4.67 7.69
#